data_AF-A0A2D5G966-F1
#
_entry.id   AF-A0A2D5G966-F1
#
_cell.length_a   1.000
_cell.length_b   1.000
_cell.length_c   1.000
_cell.angle_alpha   90.00
_cell.angle_beta   90.00
_cell.angle_gamma   90.00
#
_symmetry.space_group_name_H-M   'P 1'
#
loop_
_entity.id
_entity.type
_entity.pdbx_description
1 polymer ?
#
loop_
_entity_poly.entity_id
_entity_poly.type
_entity_poly.pdbx_seq_one_letter_code
_entity_poly.pdbx_strand_id
1 'polypeptide(L)'
;MFFGTIDCAPVYPREVLKAVLHANAAAVIFAHNHPSGLPEPSESDKQITQKLKDALSLIDVRVLDHIVTGETSVSFAERGLM
;
A
#
# COMPACT_ATOMS: atom_id res chain seq x y z
N MET A 1 8.84 7.72 -1.83
CA MET A 1 7.59 8.16 -2.50
C MET A 1 7.61 7.63 -3.92
N PHE A 2 6.58 6.93 -4.36
CA PHE A 2 6.48 6.45 -5.75
C PHE A 2 5.67 7.47 -6.55
N PHE A 3 6.11 7.76 -7.78
CA PHE A 3 5.41 8.64 -8.70
C PHE A 3 4.93 7.80 -9.88
N GLY A 4 3.63 7.89 -10.17
CA GLY A 4 3.02 7.20 -11.29
C GLY A 4 2.87 8.07 -12.52
N THR A 5 2.31 7.44 -13.55
CA THR A 5 1.68 8.13 -14.68
C THR A 5 0.22 8.43 -14.35
N ILE A 6 -0.55 8.88 -15.34
CA ILE A 6 -2.01 9.00 -15.24
C ILE A 6 -2.66 7.63 -14.93
N ASP A 7 -2.07 6.54 -15.45
CA ASP A 7 -2.69 5.22 -15.45
C ASP A 7 -2.14 4.26 -14.38
N CYS A 8 -0.88 4.42 -13.96
CA CYS A 8 -0.31 3.53 -12.95
C CYS A 8 0.89 4.13 -12.21
N ALA A 9 1.05 3.78 -10.93
CA ALA A 9 2.29 3.98 -10.19
C ALA A 9 2.96 2.62 -9.95
N PRO A 10 4.08 2.31 -10.63
CA PRO A 10 4.76 1.04 -10.41
C PRO A 10 5.38 1.03 -9.00
N VAL A 11 4.86 0.14 -8.15
CA VAL A 11 5.40 -0.11 -6.82
C VAL A 11 6.28 -1.35 -6.86
N TYR A 12 7.57 -1.16 -6.54
CA TYR A 12 8.54 -2.25 -6.50
C TYR A 12 8.76 -2.69 -5.05
N PRO A 13 8.40 -3.92 -4.66
CA PRO A 13 8.60 -4.40 -3.29
C PRO A 13 10.04 -4.23 -2.79
N ARG A 14 11.04 -4.43 -3.64
CA ARG A 14 12.45 -4.24 -3.27
C ARG A 14 12.77 -2.83 -2.74
N GLU A 15 12.12 -1.79 -3.29
CA GLU A 15 12.35 -0.41 -2.85
C GLU A 15 11.59 -0.13 -1.56
N VAL A 16 10.41 -0.73 -1.38
CA VAL A 16 9.67 -0.70 -0.11
C VAL A 16 10.48 -1.37 1.00
N LEU A 17 11.02 -2.57 0.75
CA LEU A 17 11.84 -3.31 1.72
C LEU A 17 13.06 -2.50 2.14
N LYS A 18 13.79 -1.89 1.19
CA LYS A 18 14.93 -1.01 1.52
C LYS A 18 14.52 0.13 2.46
N ALA A 19 13.40 0.80 2.18
CA ALA A 19 12.92 1.91 3.00
C ALA A 19 12.51 1.45 4.41
N VAL A 20 11.82 0.31 4.50
CA VAL A 20 11.41 -0.32 5.77
C VAL A 20 12.62 -0.69 6.63
N LEU A 21 13.61 -1.36 6.03
CA LEU A 21 14.83 -1.76 6.71
C LEU A 21 15.64 -0.54 7.15
N HIS A 22 15.76 0.47 6.29
CA HIS A 22 16.44 1.72 6.63
C HIS A 22 15.80 2.43 7.84
N ALA A 23 14.48 2.37 7.95
CA ALA A 23 13.73 2.93 9.07
C ALA A 23 13.69 2.04 10.32
N ASN A 24 14.22 0.80 10.27
CA ASN A 24 14.04 -0.22 11.30
C ASN A 24 12.57 -0.38 11.73
N ALA A 25 11.64 -0.30 10.77
CA ALA A 25 10.22 -0.27 11.07
C ALA A 25 9.69 -1.66 11.43
N ALA A 26 9.00 -1.78 12.57
CA ALA A 26 8.32 -3.02 12.98
C ALA A 26 6.94 -3.21 12.29
N ALA A 27 6.39 -2.13 11.73
CA ALA A 27 5.12 -2.14 11.01
C ALA A 27 5.00 -0.94 10.06
N VAL A 28 4.13 -1.04 9.06
CA VAL A 28 3.85 0.00 8.08
C VAL A 28 2.36 0.12 7.78
N ILE A 29 1.96 1.31 7.32
CA ILE A 29 0.67 1.58 6.67
C ILE A 29 0.99 2.09 5.27
N PHE A 30 0.30 1.56 4.27
CA PHE A 30 0.37 2.09 2.91
C PHE A 30 -0.75 3.10 2.69
N ALA A 31 -0.48 4.12 1.88
CA ALA A 31 -1.51 5.01 1.41
C ALA A 31 -1.23 5.42 -0.03
N HIS A 32 -2.29 5.52 -0.83
CA HIS A 32 -2.24 6.15 -2.14
C HIS A 32 -3.52 6.94 -2.38
N ASN A 33 -3.45 7.86 -3.33
CA ASN A 33 -4.59 8.69 -3.70
C ASN A 33 -5.16 8.26 -5.05
N HIS A 34 -6.49 8.31 -5.18
CA HIS A 34 -7.19 8.26 -6.45
C HIS A 34 -7.55 9.69 -6.88
N PRO A 35 -6.87 10.27 -7.88
CA PRO A 35 -7.14 11.64 -8.33
C PRO A 35 -8.57 11.84 -8.84
N SER A 36 -9.27 10.76 -9.20
CA SER A 36 -10.69 10.77 -9.58
C SER A 36 -11.64 11.15 -8.44
N GLY A 37 -11.17 11.13 -7.18
CA GLY A 37 -11.97 11.38 -6.00
C GLY A 37 -12.70 10.16 -5.45
N LEU A 38 -12.79 9.04 -6.20
CA LEU A 38 -13.42 7.81 -5.74
C LEU A 38 -12.42 6.90 -5.00
N PRO A 39 -12.53 6.69 -3.68
CA PRO A 39 -11.57 5.88 -2.92
C PRO A 39 -11.85 4.37 -2.98
N GLU A 40 -12.67 3.91 -3.92
CA GLU A 40 -12.97 2.48 -4.06
C GLU A 40 -11.72 1.74 -4.53
N PRO A 41 -11.22 0.74 -3.77
CA PRO A 41 -10.00 0.02 -4.15
C PRO A 41 -10.19 -0.80 -5.43
N SER A 42 -9.26 -0.66 -6.36
CA SER A 42 -9.19 -1.49 -7.55
C SER A 42 -8.64 -2.89 -7.25
N GLU A 43 -8.79 -3.82 -8.19
CA GLU A 43 -8.13 -5.12 -8.12
C GLU A 43 -6.60 -5.00 -8.13
N SER A 44 -6.05 -3.96 -8.78
CA SER A 44 -4.60 -3.71 -8.76
C SER A 44 -4.13 -3.34 -7.36
N ASP A 45 -4.91 -2.53 -6.63
CA ASP A 45 -4.62 -2.14 -5.26
C ASP A 45 -4.60 -3.35 -4.33
N LYS A 46 -5.57 -4.26 -4.47
CA LYS A 46 -5.59 -5.51 -3.71
C LYS A 46 -4.38 -6.39 -4.01
N GLN A 47 -4.04 -6.58 -5.29
CA GLN A 47 -2.90 -7.40 -5.70
C GLN A 47 -1.57 -6.84 -5.18
N ILE A 48 -1.34 -5.53 -5.30
CA ILE A 48 -0.08 -4.94 -4.81
C ILE A 48 -0.01 -4.98 -3.29
N THR A 49 -1.14 -4.78 -2.59
CA THR A 49 -1.22 -4.90 -1.12
C THR A 49 -0.81 -6.30 -0.68
N GLN A 50 -1.40 -7.33 -1.28
CA GLN A 50 -1.07 -8.72 -0.95
C GLN A 50 0.41 -9.00 -1.20
N LYS A 51 0.94 -8.58 -2.35
CA LYS A 51 2.36 -8.75 -2.69
C LYS A 51 3.30 -8.07 -1.68
N LEU A 52 2.94 -6.88 -1.20
CA LEU A 52 3.73 -6.17 -0.19
C LEU A 52 3.60 -6.82 1.19
N LYS A 53 2.40 -7.29 1.57
CA LYS A 53 2.18 -8.05 2.79
C LYS A 53 3.05 -9.30 2.82
N ASP A 54 3.02 -10.10 1.76
CA ASP A 54 3.81 -11.33 1.65
C ASP A 54 5.31 -11.02 1.76
N ALA A 55 5.79 -10.02 1.01
CA ALA A 55 7.21 -9.66 1.00
C ALA A 55 7.71 -9.13 2.36
N LEU A 56 6.92 -8.31 3.05
CA LEU A 56 7.29 -7.75 4.36
C LEU A 56 7.15 -8.77 5.50
N SER A 57 6.28 -9.76 5.35
CA SER A 57 6.16 -10.86 6.32
C SER A 57 7.45 -11.69 6.43
N LEU A 58 8.25 -11.77 5.37
CA LEU A 58 9.52 -12.51 5.35
C LEU A 58 10.61 -11.87 6.23
N ILE A 59 10.40 -10.62 6.66
CA ILE A 59 11.32 -9.86 7.52
C ILE A 59 10.62 -9.37 8.80
N ASP A 60 9.54 -10.04 9.20
CA ASP A 60 8.78 -9.77 10.43
C ASP A 60 8.19 -8.34 10.53
N VAL A 61 7.92 -7.70 9.38
CA VAL A 61 7.29 -6.39 9.32
C VAL A 61 5.80 -6.51 8.99
N ARG A 62 4.96 -5.98 9.87
CA ARG A 62 3.50 -6.03 9.70
C ARG A 62 3.01 -4.91 8.79
N VAL A 63 2.11 -5.23 7.87
CA VAL A 63 1.30 -4.21 7.18
C VAL A 63 -0.01 -4.07 7.94
N LEU A 64 -0.20 -2.92 8.57
CA LEU A 64 -1.36 -2.68 9.45
C LEU A 64 -2.59 -2.29 8.66
N ASP A 65 -2.41 -1.52 7.59
CA ASP A 65 -3.49 -1.04 6.75
C ASP A 65 -3.00 -0.60 5.37
N HIS A 66 -3.94 -0.47 4.44
CA HIS A 66 -3.79 0.24 3.19
C HIS A 66 -4.94 1.24 3.04
N ILE A 67 -4.61 2.53 3.00
CA ILE A 67 -5.58 3.62 2.92
C ILE A 67 -5.64 4.16 1.49
N VAL A 68 -6.81 4.06 0.86
CA VAL A 68 -7.10 4.74 -0.42
C VAL A 68 -7.73 6.08 -0.12
N THR A 69 -7.16 7.16 -0.64
CA THR A 69 -7.65 8.53 -0.41
C THR A 69 -8.21 9.14 -1.69
N GLY A 70 -9.47 9.54 -1.66
CA GLY A 70 -10.17 10.34 -2.67
C GLY A 70 -10.79 11.57 -2.01
N GLU A 71 -12.06 11.87 -2.31
CA GLU A 71 -12.86 12.85 -1.53
C GLU A 71 -13.10 12.40 -0.09
N THR A 72 -13.16 11.08 0.11
CA THR A 72 -13.14 10.41 1.40
C THR A 72 -12.01 9.39 1.43
N SER A 73 -11.73 8.80 2.59
CA SER A 73 -10.72 7.76 2.75
C SER A 73 -11.35 6.41 3.02
N VAL A 74 -10.75 5.36 2.50
CA VAL A 74 -11.14 3.97 2.70
C VAL A 74 -9.96 3.20 3.28
N SER A 75 -10.17 2.53 4.41
CA SER A 75 -9.24 1.58 5.01
C SER A 75 -9.50 0.16 4.48
N PHE A 76 -8.45 -0.54 4.05
CA PHE A 76 -8.52 -1.95 3.73
C PHE A 76 -8.82 -2.78 4.98
N ALA A 77 -8.23 -2.43 6.12
CA ALA A 77 -8.42 -3.13 7.38
C ALA A 77 -9.89 -3.06 7.85
N GLU A 78 -10.50 -1.88 7.81
CA GLU A 78 -11.91 -1.70 8.17
C GLU A 78 -12.87 -2.46 7.24
N ARG A 79 -12.48 -2.61 5.96
CA ARG A 79 -13.27 -3.35 4.97
C ARG A 79 -12.99 -4.86 4.92
N GLY A 80 -12.10 -5.37 5.78
CA GLY A 80 -11.73 -6.79 5.77
C GLY A 80 -10.96 -7.24 4.52
N LEU A 81 -10.22 -6.33 3.89
CA LEU A 81 -9.45 -6.54 2.66
C LEU A 81 -7.96 -6.80 2.92
N MET A 82 -7.55 -6.93 4.18
CA MET A 82 -6.15 -7.13 4.57
C MET A 82 -5.73 -8.58 4.42
#